data_AF-A0A965GHK1-F1
#
_entry.id   AF-A0A965GHK1-F1
#
_cell.length_a   1.000
_cell.length_b   1.000
_cell.length_c   1.000
_cell.angle_alpha   90.00
_cell.angle_beta   90.00
_cell.angle_gamma   90.00
#
_symmetry.space_group_name_H-M   'P 1'
#
loop_
_entity.id
_entity.type
_entity.pdbx_description
1 polymer ?
#
loop_
_entity_poly.entity_id
_entity_poly.type
_entity_poly.pdbx_seq_one_letter_code
_entity_poly.pdbx_strand_id
1 'polypeptide(L)'
;VVTGYNHIDAACIYFVQDPHRYDVIVTDNLFGDILTDLGGAVSGGIGVASSANLNPARNGPSMFEPVHGSAPDIAGKGVANPVAAILSAAHMLEFLGEQAAATALRVACESPVTGTTTAVGDEIVKRVKASI
;
A
#
# COMPACT_ATOMS: atom_id res chain seq x y z
N VAL A 1 21.19 7.35 -11.89
CA VAL A 1 20.31 7.60 -10.71
C VAL A 1 21.10 8.44 -9.73
N VAL A 2 20.57 9.59 -9.31
CA VAL A 2 21.20 10.42 -8.25
C VAL A 2 20.98 9.74 -6.91
N THR A 3 21.99 9.71 -6.04
CA THR A 3 21.92 9.05 -4.75
C THR A 3 22.25 10.01 -3.61
N GLY A 4 21.72 9.71 -2.42
CA GLY A 4 21.96 10.45 -1.19
C GLY A 4 21.84 9.55 0.04
N TYR A 5 22.19 10.07 1.21
CA TYR A 5 22.17 9.34 2.47
C TYR A 5 21.57 10.20 3.58
N ASN A 6 20.75 9.60 4.44
CA ASN A 6 20.31 10.19 5.70
C ASN A 6 20.42 9.12 6.79
N HIS A 7 20.79 9.54 8.00
CA HIS A 7 20.54 8.71 9.19
C HIS A 7 19.02 8.55 9.41
N ILE A 8 18.62 7.47 10.07
CA ILE A 8 17.22 7.11 10.23
C ILE A 8 16.41 8.18 10.98
N ASP A 9 17.01 8.80 12.00
CA ASP A 9 16.41 9.90 12.75
C ASP A 9 16.10 11.10 11.85
N ALA A 10 17.07 11.51 11.03
CA ALA A 10 16.89 12.56 10.04
C ALA A 10 15.81 12.18 9.01
N ALA A 11 15.84 10.95 8.49
CA ALA A 11 14.83 10.46 7.54
C ALA A 11 13.40 10.53 8.13
N CYS A 12 13.21 10.13 9.39
CA CYS A 12 11.93 10.25 10.08
C CYS A 12 11.46 11.70 10.21
N ILE A 13 12.37 12.63 10.56
CA ILE A 13 12.05 14.07 10.63
C ILE A 13 11.58 14.57 9.25
N TYR A 14 12.30 14.17 8.20
CA TYR A 14 11.99 14.62 6.85
C TYR A 14 10.70 14.03 6.29
N PHE A 15 10.31 12.81 6.65
CA PHE A 15 8.99 12.27 6.30
C PHE A 15 7.84 13.15 6.79
N VAL A 16 8.01 13.82 7.92
CA VAL A 16 7.00 14.72 8.48
C VAL A 16 7.11 16.12 7.91
N GLN A 17 8.33 16.65 7.73
CA GLN A 17 8.54 18.06 7.36
C GLN A 17 8.58 18.31 5.85
N ASP A 18 9.14 17.39 5.09
CA ASP A 18 9.39 17.51 3.65
C ASP A 18 9.40 16.12 2.97
N PRO A 19 8.27 15.39 2.95
CA PRO A 19 8.22 14.03 2.40
C PRO A 19 8.48 13.99 0.88
N HIS A 20 8.19 15.08 0.16
CA HIS A 20 8.31 15.15 -1.30
C HIS A 20 9.75 15.08 -1.84
N ARG A 21 10.74 15.21 -0.96
CA ARG A 21 12.16 15.06 -1.32
C ARG A 21 12.55 13.64 -1.69
N TYR A 22 11.74 12.64 -1.34
CA TYR A 22 12.02 11.23 -1.57
C TYR A 22 11.29 10.73 -2.80
N ASP A 23 12.02 9.99 -3.64
CA ASP A 23 11.48 9.23 -4.77
C ASP A 23 11.55 7.73 -4.45
N VAL A 24 12.77 7.21 -4.27
CA VAL A 24 13.02 5.82 -3.85
C VAL A 24 13.88 5.81 -2.59
N ILE A 25 13.49 4.98 -1.63
CA ILE A 25 14.24 4.73 -0.39
C ILE A 25 14.62 3.27 -0.35
N VAL A 26 15.90 2.99 -0.05
CA VAL A 26 16.38 1.66 0.29
C VAL A 26 16.92 1.71 1.71
N THR A 27 16.55 0.71 2.51
CA THR A 27 16.96 0.60 3.90
C THR A 27 16.96 -0.86 4.34
N ASP A 28 17.43 -1.12 5.55
CA ASP A 28 17.38 -2.46 6.15
C ASP A 28 15.96 -2.84 6.63
N ASN A 29 15.83 -4.04 7.21
CA ASN A 29 14.54 -4.58 7.62
C ASN A 29 13.87 -3.73 8.71
N LEU A 30 14.60 -3.37 9.77
CA LEU A 30 14.04 -2.66 10.92
C LEU A 30 13.65 -1.22 10.57
N PHE A 31 14.50 -0.48 9.84
CA PHE A 31 14.17 0.88 9.45
C PHE A 31 13.13 0.91 8.33
N GLY A 32 13.06 -0.14 7.51
CA GLY A 32 12.00 -0.33 6.52
C GLY A 32 10.64 -0.36 7.19
N ASP A 33 10.48 -1.24 8.19
CA ASP A 33 9.25 -1.39 8.98
C ASP A 33 8.78 -0.04 9.57
N ILE A 34 9.69 0.71 10.19
CA ILE A 34 9.40 2.03 10.76
C ILE A 34 9.00 3.05 9.68
N LEU A 35 9.78 3.15 8.60
CA LEU A 35 9.55 4.16 7.57
C LEU A 35 8.30 3.89 6.74
N THR A 36 7.94 2.62 6.50
CA THR A 36 6.72 2.29 5.76
C THR A 36 5.47 2.64 6.55
N ASP A 37 5.47 2.43 7.86
CA ASP A 37 4.36 2.84 8.74
C ASP A 37 4.26 4.36 8.83
N LEU A 38 5.39 5.05 9.01
CA LEU A 38 5.42 6.51 9.00
C LEU A 38 4.95 7.08 7.67
N GLY A 39 5.37 6.47 6.55
CA GLY A 39 4.93 6.80 5.20
C GLY A 39 3.42 6.70 5.06
N GLY A 40 2.84 5.57 5.49
CA GLY A 40 1.39 5.39 5.52
C GLY A 40 0.69 6.43 6.39
N ALA A 41 1.25 6.77 7.56
CA ALA A 41 0.66 7.78 8.44
C ALA A 41 0.64 9.18 7.83
N VAL A 42 1.71 9.62 7.16
CA VAL A 42 1.79 10.96 6.54
C VAL A 42 1.01 11.06 5.22
N SER A 43 0.77 9.94 4.54
CA SER A 43 0.05 9.90 3.25
C SER A 43 -1.47 9.79 3.36
N GLY A 44 -2.05 9.94 4.55
CA GLY A 44 -3.51 9.83 4.78
C GLY A 44 -3.97 8.57 5.51
N GLY A 45 -3.04 7.77 6.03
CA GLY A 45 -3.30 6.64 6.94
C GLY A 45 -2.79 5.30 6.41
N ILE A 46 -2.33 4.44 7.33
CA ILE A 46 -1.84 3.08 7.03
C ILE A 46 -2.89 2.18 6.32
N GLY A 47 -4.18 2.51 6.44
CA GLY A 47 -5.28 1.77 5.80
C GLY A 47 -5.30 1.82 4.27
N VAL A 48 -4.42 2.60 3.63
CA VAL A 48 -4.22 2.64 2.18
C VAL A 48 -2.82 2.22 1.74
N ALA A 49 -1.95 1.84 2.67
CA ALA A 49 -0.58 1.41 2.38
C ALA A 49 -0.55 -0.09 2.03
N SER A 50 -0.14 -0.42 0.81
CA SER A 50 0.01 -1.79 0.29
C SER A 50 1.47 -2.22 0.23
N SER A 51 1.75 -3.52 0.35
CA SER A 51 3.11 -4.07 0.31
C SER A 51 3.24 -5.29 -0.62
N ALA A 52 4.49 -5.58 -0.99
CA ALA A 52 4.87 -6.74 -1.79
C ALA A 52 6.19 -7.33 -1.27
N ASN A 53 6.13 -8.54 -0.72
CA ASN A 53 7.27 -9.35 -0.35
C ASN A 53 7.69 -10.20 -1.55
N LEU A 54 8.58 -9.65 -2.35
CA LEU A 54 8.98 -10.24 -3.62
C LEU A 54 10.07 -11.29 -3.44
N ASN A 55 9.94 -12.39 -4.17
CA ASN A 55 11.05 -13.26 -4.54
C ASN A 55 11.45 -12.93 -5.99
N PRO A 56 12.46 -12.07 -6.22
CA PRO A 56 12.79 -11.60 -7.56
C PRO A 56 13.26 -12.71 -8.50
N ALA A 57 13.86 -13.78 -7.94
CA ALA A 57 14.32 -14.93 -8.71
C ALA A 57 13.18 -15.82 -9.22
N ARG A 58 11.94 -15.62 -8.74
CA ARG A 58 10.74 -16.38 -9.12
C ARG A 58 10.89 -17.91 -8.99
N ASN A 59 11.76 -18.37 -8.11
CA ASN A 59 11.92 -19.80 -7.78
C ASN A 59 11.00 -20.26 -6.63
N GLY A 60 10.19 -19.34 -6.11
CA GLY A 60 9.13 -19.56 -5.14
C GLY A 60 8.10 -18.43 -5.23
N PRO A 61 6.93 -18.57 -4.57
CA PRO A 61 5.90 -17.54 -4.61
C PRO A 61 6.38 -16.26 -3.92
N SER A 62 5.94 -15.12 -4.46
CA SER A 62 5.96 -13.83 -3.74
C SER A 62 4.67 -13.68 -2.93
N MET A 63 4.67 -12.80 -1.93
CA MET A 63 3.51 -12.52 -1.09
C MET A 63 3.13 -11.04 -1.19
N PHE A 64 1.83 -10.75 -1.20
CA PHE A 64 1.29 -9.41 -1.33
C PHE A 64 0.25 -9.21 -0.23
N GLU A 65 0.42 -8.19 0.60
CA GLU A 65 -0.38 -7.99 1.80
C GLU A 65 -0.55 -6.49 2.11
N PRO A 66 -1.59 -6.06 2.84
CA PRO A 66 -1.64 -4.70 3.35
C PRO A 66 -0.49 -4.45 4.34
N VAL A 67 -0.03 -3.20 4.46
CA VAL A 67 0.98 -2.84 5.47
C VAL A 67 0.40 -2.94 6.88
N HIS A 68 -0.88 -2.60 7.06
CA HIS A 68 -1.50 -2.63 8.39
C HIS A 68 -1.56 -4.04 8.97
N GLY A 69 -1.44 -4.11 10.30
CA GLY A 69 -1.58 -5.36 11.05
C GLY A 69 -3.03 -5.85 11.18
N SER A 70 -3.25 -6.73 12.16
CA SER A 70 -4.52 -7.44 12.37
C SER A 70 -5.66 -6.61 12.96
N ALA A 71 -5.37 -5.43 13.51
CA ALA A 71 -6.30 -4.53 14.18
C ALA A 71 -7.37 -5.25 15.05
N PRO A 72 -6.96 -5.99 16.11
CA PRO A 72 -7.87 -6.87 16.86
C PRO A 72 -9.02 -6.13 17.55
N ASP A 73 -8.81 -4.85 17.88
CA ASP A 73 -9.78 -3.96 18.50
C ASP A 73 -10.99 -3.66 17.59
N ILE A 74 -10.84 -3.80 16.26
CA ILE A 74 -11.92 -3.59 15.29
C ILE A 74 -12.34 -4.86 14.53
N ALA A 75 -11.77 -6.01 14.87
CA ALA A 75 -12.10 -7.30 14.25
C ALA A 75 -13.61 -7.59 14.33
N GLY A 76 -14.20 -8.00 13.22
CA GLY A 76 -15.63 -8.33 13.11
C GLY A 76 -16.60 -7.14 13.12
N LYS A 77 -16.11 -5.89 13.25
CA LYS A 77 -16.98 -4.69 13.27
C LYS A 77 -17.33 -4.14 11.89
N GLY A 78 -16.68 -4.63 10.83
CA GLY A 78 -16.91 -4.16 9.45
C GLY A 78 -16.49 -2.71 9.22
N VAL A 79 -15.49 -2.22 9.96
CA VAL A 79 -14.97 -0.85 9.86
C VAL A 79 -13.52 -0.77 9.34
N ALA A 80 -12.88 -1.92 9.07
CA ALA A 80 -11.56 -1.95 8.47
C ALA A 80 -11.61 -1.45 7.02
N ASN A 81 -10.65 -0.61 6.62
CA ASN A 81 -10.55 -0.13 5.25
C ASN A 81 -9.91 -1.22 4.36
N PRO A 82 -10.61 -1.78 3.36
CA PRO A 82 -10.08 -2.86 2.53
C PRO A 82 -9.14 -2.36 1.41
N VAL A 83 -8.97 -1.05 1.22
CA VAL A 83 -8.22 -0.47 0.09
C VAL A 83 -6.77 -0.96 0.06
N ALA A 84 -6.07 -1.00 1.19
CA ALA A 84 -4.71 -1.51 1.25
C ALA A 84 -4.59 -2.94 0.68
N ALA A 85 -5.50 -3.85 1.08
CA ALA A 85 -5.51 -5.22 0.58
C ALA A 85 -5.81 -5.30 -0.93
N ILE A 86 -6.70 -4.45 -1.42
CA ILE A 86 -7.04 -4.38 -2.85
C ILE A 86 -5.85 -3.86 -3.68
N LEU A 87 -5.16 -2.84 -3.19
CA LEU A 87 -3.94 -2.33 -3.82
C LEU A 87 -2.80 -3.36 -3.81
N SER A 88 -2.66 -4.15 -2.74
CA SER A 88 -1.73 -5.28 -2.70
C SER A 88 -2.08 -6.35 -3.74
N ALA A 89 -3.36 -6.63 -3.97
CA ALA A 89 -3.79 -7.49 -5.07
C ALA A 89 -3.47 -6.89 -6.45
N ALA A 90 -3.51 -5.57 -6.60
CA ALA A 90 -3.05 -4.92 -7.84
C ALA A 90 -1.55 -5.12 -8.08
N HIS A 91 -0.70 -5.01 -7.04
CA HIS A 91 0.72 -5.36 -7.13
C HIS A 91 0.94 -6.82 -7.51
N MET A 92 0.12 -7.74 -6.97
CA MET A 92 0.16 -9.15 -7.33
C MET A 92 -0.16 -9.38 -8.81
N LEU A 93 -1.25 -8.79 -9.31
CA LEU A 93 -1.66 -8.92 -10.71
C LEU A 93 -0.59 -8.36 -11.65
N GLU A 94 -0.01 -7.21 -11.33
CA GLU A 94 1.11 -6.63 -12.08
C GLU A 94 2.32 -7.59 -12.11
N PHE A 95 2.68 -8.18 -10.96
CA PHE A 95 3.76 -9.15 -10.87
C PHE A 95 3.50 -10.44 -11.67
N LEU A 96 2.23 -10.84 -11.81
CA LEU A 96 1.80 -11.98 -12.61
C LEU A 96 1.64 -11.68 -14.11
N GLY A 97 1.78 -10.41 -14.52
CA GLY A 97 1.64 -9.97 -15.92
C GLY A 97 0.22 -9.53 -16.31
N GLU A 98 -0.72 -9.51 -15.37
CA GLU A 98 -2.13 -9.12 -15.57
C GLU A 98 -2.30 -7.60 -15.50
N GLN A 99 -1.61 -6.88 -16.39
CA GLN A 99 -1.50 -5.42 -16.34
C GLN A 99 -2.84 -4.70 -16.41
N ALA A 100 -3.75 -5.13 -17.30
CA ALA A 100 -5.06 -4.51 -17.42
C ALA A 100 -5.88 -4.60 -16.13
N ALA A 101 -5.84 -5.75 -15.46
CA ALA A 101 -6.54 -5.95 -14.19
C ALA A 101 -5.89 -5.15 -13.06
N ALA A 102 -4.55 -5.12 -13.00
CA ALA A 102 -3.80 -4.31 -12.04
C ALA A 102 -4.15 -2.82 -12.18
N THR A 103 -4.13 -2.28 -13.40
CA THR A 103 -4.51 -0.89 -13.68
C THR A 103 -5.96 -0.61 -13.30
N ALA A 104 -6.90 -1.50 -13.65
CA ALA A 104 -8.30 -1.31 -13.30
C ALA A 104 -8.52 -1.20 -11.78
N LEU A 105 -7.83 -2.02 -10.98
CA LEU A 105 -7.87 -1.93 -9.52
C LEU A 105 -7.25 -0.63 -9.00
N ARG A 106 -6.06 -0.24 -9.50
CA ARG A 106 -5.40 1.00 -9.06
C ARG A 106 -6.29 2.22 -9.32
N VAL A 107 -6.83 2.34 -10.54
CA VAL A 107 -7.72 3.44 -10.92
C VAL A 107 -8.98 3.47 -10.07
N ALA A 108 -9.59 2.31 -9.79
CA ALA A 108 -10.78 2.24 -8.94
C ALA A 108 -10.53 2.73 -7.51
N CYS A 109 -9.29 2.62 -7.02
CA CYS A 109 -8.87 3.04 -5.68
C CYS A 109 -8.31 4.48 -5.60
N GLU A 110 -8.07 5.18 -6.72
CA GLU A 110 -7.48 6.53 -6.73
C GLU A 110 -8.32 7.54 -5.95
N SER A 111 -9.64 7.48 -6.10
CA SER A 111 -10.56 8.35 -5.37
C SER A 111 -10.90 7.74 -4.00
N PRO A 112 -10.69 8.47 -2.88
CA PRO A 112 -11.03 7.96 -1.55
C PRO A 112 -12.49 7.50 -1.44
N VAL A 113 -12.71 6.42 -0.71
CA VAL A 113 -14.04 5.88 -0.41
C VAL A 113 -14.18 5.75 1.10
N THR A 114 -15.31 6.20 1.64
CA THR A 114 -15.63 6.12 3.06
C THR A 114 -16.83 5.23 3.28
N GLY A 115 -16.83 4.42 4.34
CA GLY A 115 -17.97 3.58 4.68
C GLY A 115 -17.54 2.37 5.50
N THR A 116 -18.44 1.39 5.61
CA THR A 116 -18.10 0.07 6.13
C THR A 116 -17.17 -0.66 5.16
N THR A 117 -16.48 -1.70 5.64
CA THR A 117 -15.61 -2.55 4.83
C THR A 117 -16.33 -3.02 3.55
N THR A 118 -17.57 -3.51 3.67
CA THR A 118 -18.38 -3.97 2.54
C THR A 118 -18.76 -2.83 1.60
N ALA A 119 -19.19 -1.68 2.13
CA ALA A 119 -19.60 -0.54 1.29
C ALA A 119 -18.42 -0.01 0.44
N VAL A 120 -17.22 0.03 1.00
CA VAL A 120 -16.00 0.38 0.26
C VAL A 120 -15.71 -0.66 -0.83
N GLY A 121 -15.79 -1.96 -0.51
CA GLY A 121 -15.61 -3.02 -1.49
C GLY A 121 -16.62 -2.97 -2.64
N ASP A 122 -17.89 -2.79 -2.33
CA ASP A 122 -18.97 -2.69 -3.32
C ASP A 122 -18.77 -1.51 -4.27
N GLU A 123 -18.33 -0.37 -3.74
CA GLU A 123 -18.04 0.82 -4.54
C GLU A 123 -16.84 0.59 -5.48
N ILE A 124 -15.77 -0.03 -5.00
CA ILE A 124 -14.61 -0.38 -5.84
C ILE A 124 -15.03 -1.34 -6.95
N VAL A 125 -15.87 -2.34 -6.66
CA VAL A 125 -16.41 -3.26 -7.68
C VAL A 125 -17.19 -2.50 -8.76
N LYS A 126 -18.02 -1.51 -8.39
CA LYS A 126 -18.74 -0.69 -9.38
C LYS A 126 -17.78 0.08 -10.28
N ARG A 127 -16.74 0.67 -9.70
CA ARG A 127 -15.73 1.44 -10.46
C ARG A 127 -14.94 0.57 -11.42
N VAL A 128 -14.50 -0.61 -11.00
CA VAL A 128 -13.81 -1.56 -11.88
C VAL A 128 -14.70 -1.94 -13.07
N LYS A 129 -15.98 -2.22 -12.84
CA LYS A 129 -16.93 -2.56 -13.92
C LYS A 129 -17.22 -1.42 -14.88
N ALA A 130 -17.05 -0.17 -14.46
CA ALA A 130 -17.21 1.00 -15.32
C ALA A 130 -15.97 1.27 -16.20
N SER A 131 -14.82 0.67 -15.85
CA SER A 131 -13.54 0.85 -16.54
C SER A 131 -13.21 -0.24 -17.56
N ILE A 132 -14.07 -1.25 -17.72
CA ILE A 132 -13.97 -2.37 -18.66
C ILE A 132 -15.13 -2.27 -19.66
#